data_AF-A0A8J3DLP1-F1
#
_entry.id   AF-A0A8J3DLP1-F1
#
_cell.length_a   1.000
_cell.length_b   1.000
_cell.length_c   1.000
_cell.angle_alpha   90.00
_cell.angle_beta   90.00
_cell.angle_gamma   90.00
#
_symmetry.space_group_name_H-M   'P 1'
#
loop_
_entity.id
_entity.type
_entity.pdbx_description
1 polymer ?
#
loop_
_entity_poly.entity_id
_entity_poly.type
_entity_poly.pdbx_seq_one_letter_code
_entity_poly.pdbx_strand_id
1 'polypeptide(L)'
;MAVKRTRFLGIRVTDGEYQQLLERCNGRQLAVWMRETCLDTRPARSLRLPSIDPVLLRQLAGMGNNLNQIARKINGGQWSGADAELERLRHAVLEKGADDDR
;
A
#
# COMPACT_ATOMS: atom_id res chain seq x y z
N MET A 1 -15.81 23.96 12.91
CA MET A 1 -16.20 24.87 11.79
C MET A 1 -14.94 25.42 11.15
N ALA A 2 -14.85 25.45 9.82
CA ALA A 2 -13.69 26.01 9.13
C ALA A 2 -13.62 27.54 9.37
N VAL A 3 -12.47 28.04 9.81
CA VAL A 3 -12.25 29.49 10.02
C VAL A 3 -12.28 30.21 8.67
N LYS A 4 -13.16 31.22 8.53
CA LYS A 4 -13.26 32.02 7.30
C LYS A 4 -12.06 32.98 7.19
N ARG A 5 -11.50 33.10 5.98
CA ARG A 5 -10.43 34.05 5.66
C ARG A 5 -11.06 35.41 5.35
N THR A 6 -10.73 36.43 6.14
CA THR A 6 -11.36 37.76 6.08
C THR A 6 -10.42 38.86 5.58
N ARG A 7 -9.11 38.61 5.52
CA ARG A 7 -8.08 39.57 5.09
C ARG A 7 -7.59 39.25 3.67
N PHE A 8 -7.39 40.28 2.87
CA PHE A 8 -6.84 40.20 1.51
C PHE A 8 -5.43 40.82 1.49
N LEU A 9 -4.50 40.16 0.77
CA LEU A 9 -3.16 40.68 0.51
C LEU A 9 -3.03 40.86 -1.01
N GLY A 10 -2.79 42.10 -1.45
CA GLY A 10 -2.43 42.43 -2.83
C GLY A 10 -0.96 42.80 -2.93
N ILE A 11 -0.26 42.27 -3.92
CA ILE A 11 1.14 42.59 -4.23
C ILE A 11 1.22 43.15 -5.66
N ARG A 12 2.03 44.20 -5.85
CA ARG A 12 2.40 44.66 -7.19
C ARG A 12 3.68 43.94 -7.60
N VAL A 13 3.68 43.39 -8.80
CA VAL A 13 4.79 42.64 -9.38
C VAL A 13 5.01 43.14 -10.80
N THR A 14 6.24 43.03 -11.27
CA THR A 14 6.59 43.18 -12.68
C THR A 14 6.08 41.97 -13.49
N ASP A 15 6.01 42.11 -14.81
CA ASP A 15 5.57 41.00 -15.68
C ASP A 15 6.49 39.77 -15.55
N GLY A 16 7.80 39.99 -15.40
CA GLY A 16 8.78 38.93 -15.22
C GLY A 16 8.63 38.20 -13.89
N GLU A 17 8.31 38.92 -12.82
CA GLU A 17 8.00 38.30 -11.52
C GLU A 17 6.69 37.52 -11.58
N TYR A 18 5.69 38.04 -12.28
CA TYR A 18 4.41 37.35 -12.45
C TYR A 18 4.57 36.01 -13.20
N GLN A 19 5.36 35.98 -14.28
CA GLN A 19 5.66 34.75 -15.01
C GLN A 19 6.42 33.73 -14.13
N GLN A 20 7.45 34.17 -13.41
CA GLN A 20 8.18 33.30 -12.49
C GLN A 20 7.28 32.69 -11.41
N LEU A 21 6.30 33.46 -10.91
CA LEU A 21 5.33 32.97 -9.94
C LEU A 21 4.39 31.91 -10.56
N LEU A 22 3.93 32.12 -11.80
CA LEU A 22 3.10 31.15 -12.52
C LEU A 22 3.84 29.84 -12.81
N GLU A 23 5.09 29.92 -13.28
CA GLU A 23 5.92 28.74 -13.55
C GLU A 23 6.14 27.92 -12.27
N ARG A 24 6.51 28.58 -11.16
CA ARG A 24 6.71 27.94 -9.86
C ARG A 24 5.42 27.33 -9.28
N CYS A 25 4.27 27.90 -9.64
CA CYS A 25 2.97 27.38 -9.22
C CYS A 25 2.65 26.01 -9.86
N ASN A 26 3.23 25.72 -11.03
CA ASN A 26 3.12 24.44 -11.75
C ASN A 26 1.67 23.97 -11.93
N GLY A 27 0.82 24.84 -12.47
CA GLY A 27 -0.59 24.56 -12.78
C GLY A 27 -1.55 24.55 -11.59
N ARG A 28 -1.08 24.86 -10.38
CA ARG A 28 -1.93 25.05 -9.20
C ARG A 28 -2.57 26.44 -9.23
N GLN A 29 -3.57 26.68 -8.37
CA GLN A 29 -4.07 28.05 -8.15
C GLN A 29 -3.00 28.86 -7.41
N LEU A 30 -2.57 29.99 -7.98
CA LEU A 30 -1.50 30.83 -7.45
C LEU A 30 -1.73 31.24 -5.99
N ALA A 31 -2.96 31.60 -5.61
CA ALA A 31 -3.31 31.97 -4.24
C ALA A 31 -3.18 30.80 -3.23
N VAL A 32 -3.44 29.56 -3.66
CA VAL A 32 -3.25 28.36 -2.82
C VAL A 32 -1.76 28.09 -2.65
N TRP A 33 -1.01 28.10 -3.76
CA TRP A 33 0.43 27.87 -3.75
C TRP A 33 1.19 28.92 -2.95
N MET A 34 0.84 30.20 -3.07
CA MET A 34 1.45 31.28 -2.29
C MET A 34 1.21 31.07 -0.80
N ARG A 35 0.00 30.67 -0.39
CA ARG A 35 -0.29 30.42 1.02
C ARG A 35 0.58 29.30 1.59
N GLU A 36 0.65 28.19 0.87
CA GLU A 36 1.47 27.05 1.31
C GLU A 36 2.96 27.38 1.34
N THR A 37 3.43 28.18 0.38
CA THR A 37 4.84 28.57 0.29
C THR A 37 5.21 29.62 1.33
N CYS A 38 4.38 30.64 1.55
CA CYS A 38 4.66 31.71 2.51
C CYS A 38 4.40 31.33 3.98
N LEU A 39 3.54 30.35 4.23
CA LEU A 39 3.25 29.85 5.60
C LEU A 39 3.98 28.53 5.91
N ASP A 40 4.83 28.06 4.99
CA ASP A 40 5.52 26.76 5.05
C ASP A 40 4.59 25.57 5.35
N THR A 41 3.32 25.68 4.95
CA THR A 41 2.34 24.61 5.13
C THR A 41 2.29 23.70 3.90
N ARG A 42 3.38 23.57 3.15
CA ARG A 42 3.40 22.67 1.99
C ARG A 42 3.08 21.27 2.48
N PRO A 43 1.92 20.69 2.10
CA PRO A 43 1.63 19.33 2.49
C PRO A 43 2.76 18.46 1.94
N ALA A 44 3.28 17.54 2.77
CA ALA A 44 4.21 16.52 2.33
C ALA A 44 3.68 15.99 1.00
N ARG A 45 4.50 16.12 -0.06
CA ARG A 45 4.10 15.88 -1.44
C ARG A 45 3.37 14.54 -1.44
N SER A 46 2.02 14.56 -1.51
CA SER A 46 1.23 13.34 -1.50
C SER A 46 1.87 12.50 -2.57
N LEU A 47 2.37 11.31 -2.20
CA LEU A 47 2.89 10.39 -3.20
C LEU A 47 1.76 10.28 -4.21
N ARG A 48 1.96 10.88 -5.39
CA ARG A 48 1.08 10.68 -6.52
C ARG A 48 1.34 9.24 -6.90
N LEU A 49 0.72 8.35 -6.15
CA LEU A 49 0.65 6.94 -6.49
C LEU A 49 0.09 6.95 -7.90
N PRO A 50 0.77 6.31 -8.86
CA PRO A 50 0.21 6.16 -10.19
C PRO A 50 -1.21 5.64 -10.06
N SER A 51 -2.07 5.99 -11.00
CA SER A 51 -3.42 5.45 -11.04
C SER A 51 -3.32 3.94 -11.27
N ILE A 52 -3.30 3.16 -10.20
CA ILE A 52 -3.25 1.69 -10.25
C ILE A 52 -4.69 1.21 -10.43
N ASP A 53 -4.88 0.27 -11.36
CA ASP A 53 -6.17 -0.35 -11.61
C ASP A 53 -6.74 -0.96 -10.29
N PRO A 54 -7.95 -0.58 -9.86
CA PRO A 54 -8.59 -1.15 -8.67
C PRO A 54 -8.71 -2.69 -8.70
N VAL A 55 -8.82 -3.30 -9.88
CA VAL A 55 -8.84 -4.76 -10.04
C VAL A 55 -7.50 -5.36 -9.61
N LEU A 56 -6.39 -4.78 -10.05
CA LEU A 56 -5.03 -5.23 -9.70
C LEU A 56 -4.77 -5.11 -8.20
N LEU A 57 -5.24 -4.03 -7.56
CA LEU A 57 -5.12 -3.87 -6.11
C LEU A 57 -5.91 -4.93 -5.34
N ARG A 58 -7.11 -5.27 -5.78
CA ARG A 58 -7.92 -6.34 -5.17
C ARG A 58 -7.26 -7.70 -5.35
N GLN A 59 -6.69 -7.98 -6.52
CA GLN A 59 -5.97 -9.22 -6.77
C GLN A 59 -4.72 -9.33 -5.88
N LEU A 60 -3.95 -8.25 -5.76
CA LEU A 60 -2.78 -8.20 -4.89
C LEU A 60 -3.15 -8.41 -3.42
N ALA A 61 -4.22 -7.75 -2.95
CA ALA A 61 -4.74 -7.96 -1.60
C ALA A 61 -5.22 -9.40 -1.39
N GLY A 62 -5.87 -10.00 -2.40
CA GLY A 62 -6.26 -11.42 -2.38
C GLY A 62 -5.06 -12.36 -2.24
N MET A 63 -3.99 -12.12 -3.00
CA MET A 63 -2.74 -12.88 -2.88
C MET A 63 -2.11 -12.73 -1.50
N GLY A 64 -2.05 -11.50 -0.96
CA GLY A 64 -1.54 -11.23 0.39
C GLY A 64 -2.37 -11.91 1.48
N ASN A 65 -3.69 -11.93 1.34
CA ASN A 65 -4.59 -12.63 2.26
C ASN A 65 -4.38 -14.14 2.23
N ASN A 66 -4.17 -14.73 1.05
CA ASN A 66 -3.85 -16.16 0.92
C ASN A 66 -2.51 -16.49 1.58
N LEU A 67 -1.48 -15.69 1.33
CA LEU A 67 -0.16 -15.86 1.95
C LEU A 67 -0.24 -15.76 3.48
N ASN A 68 -0.99 -14.79 3.99
CA ASN A 68 -1.19 -14.62 5.43
C ASN A 68 -1.95 -15.80 6.06
N GLN A 69 -2.93 -16.37 5.36
CA GLN A 69 -3.62 -17.58 5.82
C GLN A 69 -2.67 -18.78 5.89
N ILE A 70 -1.81 -18.97 4.89
CA ILE A 70 -0.80 -20.04 4.88
C ILE A 70 0.17 -19.83 6.06
N ALA A 71 0.71 -18.63 6.22
CA ALA A 71 1.62 -18.30 7.32
C ALA A 71 0.98 -18.57 8.69
N ARG A 72 -0.30 -18.21 8.87
CA ARG A 72 -1.04 -18.50 10.12
C ARG A 72 -1.22 -20.00 10.35
N LYS A 73 -1.55 -20.78 9.31
CA LYS A 73 -1.69 -22.24 9.43
C LYS A 73 -0.37 -22.92 9.80
N ILE A 74 0.73 -22.46 9.20
CA ILE A 74 2.08 -22.95 9.52
C ILE A 74 2.44 -22.58 10.96
N ASN A 75 2.33 -21.30 11.33
CA ASN A 75 2.68 -20.82 12.67
C ASN A 75 1.77 -21.39 13.76
N GLY A 76 0.52 -21.73 13.43
CA GLY A 76 -0.44 -22.33 14.35
C GLY A 76 -0.31 -23.84 14.51
N GLY A 77 0.70 -24.49 13.90
CA GLY A 77 0.90 -25.94 13.99
C GLY A 77 -0.21 -26.78 13.34
N GLN A 78 -1.11 -26.16 12.60
CA GLN A 78 -2.26 -26.81 11.95
C GLN A 78 -1.87 -27.61 10.69
N TRP A 79 -0.60 -27.54 10.27
CA TRP A 79 -0.06 -28.38 9.19
C TRP A 79 0.25 -29.82 9.65
N SER A 80 0.27 -30.07 10.97
CA SER A 80 0.60 -31.37 11.58
C SER A 80 -0.31 -32.54 11.17
N GLY A 81 -1.51 -32.27 10.62
CA GLY A 81 -2.39 -33.31 10.10
C GLY A 81 -1.87 -33.99 8.83
N ALA A 82 -1.14 -33.27 7.98
CA ALA A 82 -0.52 -33.84 6.78
C ALA A 82 0.68 -34.72 7.14
N ASP A 83 1.46 -34.33 8.16
CA ASP A 83 2.58 -35.12 8.66
C ASP A 83 2.09 -36.39 9.36
N ALA A 84 1.01 -36.31 10.14
CA ALA A 84 0.43 -37.47 10.81
C ALA A 84 -0.16 -38.49 9.80
N GLU A 85 -0.79 -38.03 8.72
CA GLU A 85 -1.30 -38.90 7.67
C GLU A 85 -0.17 -39.52 6.84
N LEU A 86 0.89 -38.76 6.57
CA LEU A 86 2.08 -39.25 5.89
C LEU A 86 2.82 -40.32 6.72
N GLU A 87 2.94 -40.12 8.04
CA GLU A 87 3.52 -41.10 8.95
C GLU A 87 2.65 -42.38 9.09
N ARG A 88 1.31 -42.24 9.09
CA ARG A 88 0.40 -43.40 9.05
C ARG A 88 0.57 -44.20 7.76
N LEU A 89 0.65 -43.53 6.61
CA LEU A 89 0.86 -44.20 5.33
C LEU A 89 2.25 -44.87 5.27
N ARG A 90 3.28 -44.24 5.84
CA ARG A 90 4.62 -44.84 5.97
C ARG A 90 4.59 -46.13 6.79
N HIS A 91 3.93 -46.12 7.95
CA HIS A 91 3.78 -47.32 8.77
C HIS A 91 3.00 -48.44 8.06
N ALA A 92 1.88 -48.11 7.41
CA ALA A 92 1.08 -49.08 6.67
C ALA A 92 1.84 -49.73 5.50
N VAL A 93 2.75 -48.99 4.84
CA VAL A 93 3.60 -49.55 3.76
C VAL A 93 4.70 -50.45 4.33
N LEU A 94 5.29 -50.09 5.47
CA LEU A 94 6.32 -50.91 6.12
C LEU A 94 5.77 -52.23 6.69
N GLU A 95 4.58 -52.21 7.28
CA GLU A 95 3.93 -53.44 7.77
C GLU A 95 3.55 -54.39 6.63
N LYS A 96 3.10 -53.84 5.50
CA LYS A 96 2.69 -54.63 4.33
C LYS A 96 3.88 -55.23 3.57
N GLY A 97 5.04 -54.59 3.60
CA GLY A 97 6.28 -55.12 3.03
C GLY A 97 6.92 -56.24 3.86
N ALA A 98 6.70 -56.25 5.18
CA ALA A 98 7.22 -57.29 6.07
C ALA A 98 6.43 -58.60 6.03
N ASP A 99 5.17 -58.57 5.57
CA ASP A 99 4.29 -59.74 5.43
C ASP A 99 4.45 -60.46 4.07
N ASP A 100 5.00 -59.77 3.07
CA ASP A 100 5.23 -60.31 1.70
C ASP A 100 6.55 -61.11 1.58
N ASP A 101 7.46 -60.98 2.55
CA ASP A 101 8.76 -61.66 2.62
C ASP A 101 8.73 -62.99 3.43
N ARG A 102 7.54 -63.51 3.78
CA ARG A 102 7.36 -64.72 4.61
C ARG A 102 6.80 -65.94 3.87
#